data_AF-A0A0F9D8S8-F1
#
_entry.id   AF-A0A0F9D8S8-F1
#
_cell.length_a   1.000
_cell.length_b   1.000
_cell.length_c   1.000
_cell.angle_alpha   90.00
_cell.angle_beta   90.00
_cell.angle_gamma   90.00
#
_symmetry.space_group_name_H-M   'P 1'
#
loop_
_entity.id
_entity.type
_entity.pdbx_description
1 polymer ?
#
loop_
_entity_poly.entity_id
_entity_poly.type
_entity_poly.pdbx_seq_one_letter_code
_entity_poly.pdbx_strand_id
1 'polypeptide(L)'
;MADSVEVVSAQYVAERWEQWCGDTAWSRAMREWAALGGKVIWWGGVPRSASAIPLCFVLIDATGSKMPGNSRLKDIQAAVAARKI
;
A
#
# COMPACT_ATOMS: atom_id res chain seq x y z
N MET A 1 -19.06 1.32 17.05
CA MET A 1 -18.88 2.32 15.98
C MET A 1 -18.26 1.58 14.83
N ALA A 2 -18.90 1.53 13.66
CA ALA A 2 -18.32 0.84 12.52
C ALA A 2 -17.08 1.63 12.08
N ASP A 3 -15.89 1.09 12.36
CA ASP A 3 -14.64 1.59 11.77
C ASP A 3 -14.84 1.61 10.26
N SER A 4 -15.06 2.81 9.73
CA SER A 4 -15.29 3.00 8.31
C SER A 4 -13.96 2.73 7.63
N VAL A 5 -13.84 1.54 7.05
CA VAL A 5 -12.64 1.09 6.37
C VAL A 5 -12.40 2.01 5.18
N GLU A 6 -11.50 2.99 5.34
CA GLU A 6 -11.26 4.02 4.34
C GLU A 6 -10.39 3.44 3.21
N VAL A 7 -10.92 3.51 1.99
CA VAL A 7 -10.14 3.20 0.78
C VAL A 7 -9.49 4.50 0.31
N VAL A 8 -8.18 4.57 0.47
CA VAL A 8 -7.36 5.73 0.10
C VAL A 8 -6.47 5.39 -1.09
N SER A 9 -5.90 6.42 -1.72
CA SER A 9 -4.89 6.19 -2.75
C SER A 9 -3.62 5.60 -2.12
N ALA A 10 -2.93 4.71 -2.85
CA ALA A 10 -1.63 4.23 -2.40
C ALA A 10 -0.59 5.37 -2.32
N GLN A 11 -0.78 6.41 -3.14
CA GLN A 11 0.01 7.65 -3.10
C GLN A 11 -0.08 8.33 -1.73
N TYR A 12 -1.28 8.46 -1.18
CA TYR A 12 -1.49 9.07 0.14
C TYR A 12 -0.76 8.28 1.22
N VAL A 13 -0.80 6.95 1.20
CA VAL A 13 -0.07 6.12 2.17
C VAL A 13 1.44 6.27 2.02
N ALA A 14 1.96 6.34 0.79
CA ALA A 14 3.38 6.59 0.54
C ALA A 14 3.84 7.92 1.18
N GLU A 15 3.11 9.00 0.95
CA GLU A 15 3.42 10.32 1.49
C GLU A 15 3.37 10.34 3.02
N ARG A 16 2.38 9.67 3.62
CA ARG A 16 2.28 9.56 5.09
C ARG A 16 3.44 8.78 5.69
N TRP A 17 3.86 7.68 5.07
CA TRP A 17 5.03 6.95 5.54
C TRP A 17 6.33 7.73 5.35
N GLU A 18 6.48 8.47 4.25
CA GLU A 18 7.64 9.33 4.03
C GLU A 18 7.75 10.43 5.08
N GLN A 19 6.63 11.00 5.53
CA GLN A 19 6.61 11.97 6.63
C GLN A 19 7.11 11.39 7.95
N TRP A 20 6.91 10.09 8.20
CA TRP A 20 7.30 9.44 9.46
C TRP A 20 8.69 8.82 9.43
N CYS A 21 9.03 8.17 8.33
CA CYS A 21 10.18 7.28 8.22
C CYS A 21 11.15 7.68 7.10
N GLY A 22 10.84 8.73 6.33
CA GLY A 22 11.57 9.11 5.12
C GLY A 22 11.26 8.19 3.92
N ASP A 23 11.98 8.41 2.82
CA ASP A 23 11.86 7.59 1.62
C ASP A 23 12.33 6.15 1.88
N THR A 24 11.44 5.18 1.66
CA THR A 24 11.69 3.76 1.89
C THR A 24 11.32 2.94 0.67
N ALA A 25 11.84 1.72 0.57
CA ALA A 25 11.43 0.79 -0.48
C ALA A 25 9.90 0.57 -0.51
N TRP A 26 9.25 0.70 0.65
CA TRP A 26 7.80 0.60 0.80
C TRP A 26 7.04 1.81 0.26
N SER A 27 7.47 3.03 0.57
CA SER A 27 6.83 4.23 0.02
C SER A 27 7.00 4.30 -1.50
N ARG A 28 8.17 3.92 -2.03
CA ARG A 28 8.39 3.79 -3.49
C ARG A 28 7.47 2.76 -4.12
N ALA A 29 7.38 1.56 -3.56
CA ALA A 29 6.48 0.52 -4.07
C ALA A 29 5.00 0.96 -4.05
N MET A 30 4.60 1.74 -3.04
CA MET A 30 3.25 2.32 -2.97
C MET A 30 3.01 3.39 -4.03
N ARG A 31 4.00 4.23 -4.34
CA ARG A 31 3.93 5.19 -5.46
C ARG A 31 3.80 4.47 -6.80
N GLU A 32 4.59 3.41 -7.00
CA GLU A 32 4.49 2.60 -8.22
C GLU A 32 3.13 1.91 -8.35
N TRP A 33 2.58 1.40 -7.24
CA TRP A 33 1.23 0.86 -7.21
C TRP A 33 0.16 1.92 -7.52
N ALA A 34 0.31 3.12 -6.94
CA ALA A 34 -0.59 4.25 -7.19
C ALA A 34 -0.58 4.67 -8.66
N ALA A 35 0.59 4.70 -9.30
CA ALA A 35 0.74 5.04 -10.72
C ALA A 35 -0.02 4.08 -11.64
N LEU A 36 -0.28 2.85 -11.19
CA LEU A 36 -1.11 1.86 -11.89
C LEU A 36 -2.60 1.97 -11.55
N GLY A 37 -3.04 3.02 -10.86
CA GLY A 37 -4.41 3.19 -10.38
C GLY A 37 -4.72 2.38 -9.11
N GLY A 38 -3.69 1.82 -8.47
CA GLY A 38 -3.80 1.05 -7.25
C GLY A 38 -4.25 1.88 -6.04
N LYS A 39 -5.17 1.33 -5.27
CA LYS A 39 -5.67 1.88 -4.01
C LYS A 39 -5.29 0.99 -2.86
N VAL A 40 -5.58 1.43 -1.64
CA VAL A 40 -5.41 0.61 -0.45
C VAL A 40 -6.57 0.83 0.51
N ILE A 41 -6.96 -0.24 1.19
CA ILE A 41 -7.63 -0.12 2.48
C ILE A 41 -6.54 0.23 3.48
N TRP A 42 -6.62 1.40 4.12
CA TRP A 42 -5.64 1.80 5.12
C TRP A 42 -6.24 1.73 6.52
N TRP A 43 -5.60 0.99 7.41
CA TRP A 43 -6.01 0.86 8.81
C TRP A 43 -5.26 1.85 9.72
N GLY A 44 -4.43 2.72 9.15
CA GLY A 44 -3.63 3.66 9.91
C GLY A 44 -2.39 3.03 10.56
N GLY A 45 -1.73 3.85 11.38
CA GLY A 45 -0.57 3.45 12.17
C GLY A 45 0.77 3.83 11.53
N VAL A 46 1.74 4.13 12.40
CA VAL A 46 3.14 4.32 12.03
C VAL A 46 3.85 2.97 12.19
N PRO A 47 4.24 2.31 11.09
CA PRO A 47 4.92 1.02 11.19
C PRO A 47 6.28 1.21 11.85
N ARG A 48 6.49 0.58 13.01
CA ARG A 48 7.77 0.61 13.74
C ARG A 48 8.84 -0.30 13.12
N SER A 49 8.47 -1.15 12.17
CA SER A 49 9.37 -2.03 11.43
C SER A 49 8.82 -2.37 10.05
N ALA A 50 9.70 -2.74 9.11
CA ALA A 50 9.30 -3.19 7.77
C ALA A 50 8.40 -4.43 7.78
N SER A 51 8.51 -5.27 8.82
CA SER A 51 7.67 -6.46 9.00
C SER A 51 6.25 -6.14 9.49
N ALA A 52 6.05 -4.97 10.13
CA ALA A 52 4.73 -4.51 10.58
C ALA A 52 3.94 -3.78 9.48
N ILE A 53 4.63 -3.27 8.45
CA ILE A 53 4.02 -2.53 7.34
C ILE A 53 2.83 -3.28 6.67
N PRO A 54 2.95 -4.58 6.30
CA PRO A 54 1.84 -5.31 5.68
C PRO A 54 0.59 -5.46 6.57
N LEU A 55 0.68 -5.11 7.86
CA LEU A 55 -0.43 -5.16 8.81
C LEU A 55 -1.21 -3.85 8.88
N CYS A 56 -0.76 -2.79 8.18
CA CYS A 56 -1.38 -1.47 8.20
C CYS A 56 -2.33 -1.23 7.01
N PHE A 57 -2.35 -2.11 6.01
CA PHE A 57 -3.15 -1.92 4.81
C PHE A 57 -3.42 -3.22 4.04
N VAL A 58 -4.37 -3.14 3.12
CA VAL A 58 -4.61 -4.15 2.07
C VAL A 58 -4.62 -3.46 0.71
N LEU A 59 -3.91 -4.00 -0.28
CA LEU A 59 -3.94 -3.45 -1.62
C LEU A 59 -5.28 -3.72 -2.30
N ILE A 60 -5.77 -2.70 -2.99
CA ILE A 60 -6.87 -2.77 -3.94
C ILE A 60 -6.31 -2.42 -5.30
N ASP A 61 -6.58 -3.25 -6.29
CA ASP A 61 -6.13 -3.02 -7.65
C ASP A 61 -7.01 -2.01 -8.41
N ALA A 62 -6.60 -1.66 -9.62
CA ALA A 62 -7.35 -0.70 -10.45
C ALA A 62 -8.79 -1.15 -10.80
N THR A 63 -9.09 -2.45 -10.68
CA THR A 63 -10.43 -3.01 -10.93
C THR A 63 -11.30 -2.99 -9.67
N GLY A 64 -10.76 -2.58 -8.52
CA GLY A 64 -11.44 -2.62 -7.23
C GLY A 64 -11.29 -3.95 -6.48
N SER A 65 -10.48 -4.87 -6.99
CA SER A 65 -10.26 -6.18 -6.37
C SER A 65 -9.20 -6.09 -5.29
N LYS A 66 -9.48 -6.69 -4.12
CA LYS A 66 -8.48 -6.80 -3.05
C LYS A 66 -7.41 -7.82 -3.46
N MET A 67 -6.15 -7.49 -3.26
CA MET A 67 -5.09 -8.46 -3.44
C MET A 67 -5.10 -9.50 -2.30
N PRO A 68 -4.98 -10.80 -2.62
CA PRO A 68 -4.98 -11.84 -1.61
C PRO A 68 -3.70 -11.80 -0.76
N GLY A 69 -3.85 -11.84 0.56
CA GLY A 69 -2.75 -11.96 1.52
C GLY A 69 -2.32 -10.65 2.19
N ASN A 70 -1.39 -10.77 3.14
CA ASN A 70 -0.73 -9.62 3.76
C ASN A 70 0.18 -9.03 2.69
N SER A 71 -0.19 -7.88 2.16
CA SER A 71 0.44 -7.25 1.00
C SER A 71 1.91 -6.90 1.29
N ARG A 72 2.84 -7.86 1.15
CA ARG A 72 4.26 -7.65 1.43
C ARG A 72 4.90 -6.87 0.30
N LEU A 73 6.07 -6.28 0.56
CA LEU A 73 6.81 -5.49 -0.41
C LEU A 73 7.05 -6.25 -1.72
N LYS A 74 7.50 -7.50 -1.62
CA LYS A 74 7.73 -8.37 -2.78
C LYS A 74 6.45 -8.64 -3.60
N ASP A 75 5.29 -8.68 -2.93
CA ASP A 75 4.02 -8.97 -3.57
C ASP A 75 3.52 -7.73 -4.33
N ILE A 76 3.72 -6.52 -3.76
CA ILE A 76 3.50 -5.26 -4.47
C ILE A 76 4.40 -5.18 -5.70
N GLN A 77 5.69 -5.42 -5.54
CA GLN A 77 6.65 -5.35 -6.64
C GLN A 77 6.32 -6.34 -7.77
N ALA A 78 5.94 -7.57 -7.43
CA ALA A 78 5.51 -8.56 -8.41
C ALA A 78 4.24 -8.12 -9.15
N ALA A 79 3.25 -7.56 -8.44
CA ALA A 79 2.02 -7.07 -9.05
C ALA A 79 2.26 -5.85 -9.95
N VAL A 80 3.14 -4.94 -9.54
CA VAL A 80 3.57 -3.81 -10.35
C VAL A 80 4.25 -4.29 -11.63
N ALA A 81 5.18 -5.25 -11.52
CA ALA A 81 5.86 -5.82 -12.67
C ALA A 81 4.89 -6.51 -13.65
N ALA A 82 3.92 -7.28 -13.13
CA ALA A 82 2.92 -7.97 -13.94
C ALA A 82 1.96 -7.02 -14.68
N ARG A 83 1.81 -5.77 -14.22
CA ARG A 83 0.90 -4.76 -14.79
C ARG A 83 1.58 -3.71 -15.67
N LYS A 84 2.91 -3.71 -15.76
CA LYS A 84 3.69 -2.83 -16.65
C LYS A 84 3.78 -3.37 -18.10
N ILE A 85 2.95 -4.36 -18.47
CA ILE A 85 2.91 -5.03 -19.79
C ILE A 85 1.83 -4.40 -20.67
#